data_AF-A0A8F8FL04-F1
#
_entry.id   AF-A0A8F8FL04-F1
#
_cell.length_a   1.000
_cell.length_b   1.000
_cell.length_c   1.000
_cell.angle_alpha   90.00
_cell.angle_beta   90.00
_cell.angle_gamma   90.00
#
_symmetry.space_group_name_H-M   'P 1'
#
loop_
_entity.id
_entity.type
_entity.pdbx_description
1 polymer ?
#
loop_
_entity_poly.entity_id
_entity_poly.type
_entity_poly.pdbx_seq_one_letter_code
_entity_poly.pdbx_strand_id
1 'polypeptide(L)'
;MVDTVIKAAIAQGIYVIVDWHDHNAQNHLSQANEFFTYIAQTYGSKNPNIIYEIFNEPLQVDWNSVIKPYHQSVVATIRKYDTKNIIVLGTRTWSQEVDTAANSPVSGSNLCYTLHYYAASHKQDLRN
;
A
#
# COMPACT_ATOMS: atom_id res chain seq x y z
N MET A 1 -5.41 -16.97 -6.79
CA MET A 1 -5.29 -17.16 -5.32
C MET A 1 -5.79 -15.94 -4.55
N VAL A 2 -5.38 -14.72 -4.93
CA VAL A 2 -5.85 -13.46 -4.32
C VAL A 2 -7.39 -13.32 -4.33
N ASP A 3 -8.06 -13.59 -5.45
CA ASP A 3 -9.54 -13.52 -5.55
C ASP A 3 -10.27 -14.40 -4.54
N THR A 4 -9.73 -15.60 -4.29
CA THR A 4 -10.35 -16.56 -3.36
C THR A 4 -10.41 -15.99 -1.96
N VAL A 5 -9.32 -15.36 -1.51
CA VAL A 5 -9.22 -14.75 -0.18
C VAL A 5 -10.08 -13.49 -0.10
N ILE A 6 -10.07 -12.63 -1.13
CA ILE A 6 -10.91 -11.42 -1.17
C ILE A 6 -12.39 -11.79 -1.05
N LYS A 7 -12.86 -12.74 -1.86
CA LYS A 7 -14.27 -13.19 -1.83
C LYS A 7 -14.65 -13.79 -0.49
N ALA A 8 -13.77 -14.60 0.11
CA ALA A 8 -14.00 -15.16 1.43
C ALA A 8 -14.10 -14.06 2.50
N ALA A 9 -13.19 -13.08 2.49
CA ALA A 9 -13.20 -11.96 3.43
C ALA A 9 -14.49 -11.14 3.34
N ILE A 10 -14.91 -10.79 2.12
CA ILE A 10 -16.18 -10.09 1.87
C ILE A 10 -17.36 -10.92 2.39
N ALA A 11 -17.41 -12.22 2.07
CA ALA A 11 -18.48 -13.12 2.51
C ALA A 11 -18.56 -13.27 4.04
N GLN A 12 -17.43 -13.14 4.74
CA GLN A 12 -17.35 -13.18 6.20
C GLN A 12 -17.48 -11.79 6.85
N GLY A 13 -17.62 -10.71 6.06
CA GLY A 13 -17.74 -9.35 6.59
C GLY A 13 -16.49 -8.81 7.26
N ILE A 14 -15.30 -9.35 6.94
CA ILE A 14 -14.01 -8.90 7.50
C ILE A 14 -13.23 -8.07 6.48
N TYR A 15 -12.33 -7.21 6.94
CA TYR A 15 -11.41 -6.48 6.07
C TYR A 15 -10.36 -7.42 5.45
N VAL A 16 -9.87 -7.06 4.27
CA VAL A 16 -8.77 -7.75 3.59
C VAL A 16 -7.79 -6.72 3.03
N ILE A 17 -6.51 -6.92 3.36
CA ILE A 17 -5.41 -6.18 2.74
C ILE A 17 -4.99 -6.93 1.48
N VAL A 18 -5.03 -6.24 0.35
CA VAL A 18 -4.51 -6.73 -0.93
C VAL A 18 -3.12 -6.14 -1.11
N ASP A 19 -2.12 -6.92 -0.71
CA ASP A 19 -0.72 -6.53 -0.63
C ASP A 19 0.05 -6.86 -1.93
N TRP A 20 0.68 -5.84 -2.51
CA TRP A 20 1.73 -5.99 -3.51
C TRP A 20 3.07 -6.25 -2.82
N HIS A 21 3.30 -7.53 -2.55
CA HIS A 21 4.41 -8.03 -1.75
C HIS A 21 5.75 -8.03 -2.51
N ASP A 22 6.33 -6.84 -2.67
CA ASP A 22 7.58 -6.60 -3.41
C ASP A 22 8.51 -5.65 -2.63
N HIS A 23 9.82 -5.81 -2.82
CA HIS A 23 10.86 -4.93 -2.28
C HIS A 23 11.34 -3.87 -3.28
N ASN A 24 11.01 -4.04 -4.56
CA ASN A 24 11.45 -3.20 -5.67
C ASN A 24 10.28 -2.81 -6.60
N ALA A 25 9.10 -2.56 -6.03
CA ALA A 25 7.88 -2.30 -6.80
C ALA A 25 8.01 -1.12 -7.79
N GLN A 26 8.90 -0.17 -7.53
CA GLN A 26 9.23 0.91 -8.48
C GLN A 26 9.69 0.40 -9.85
N ASN A 27 10.32 -0.78 -9.91
CA ASN A 27 10.76 -1.42 -11.15
C ASN A 27 9.62 -2.18 -11.85
N HIS A 28 8.49 -2.37 -11.17
CA HIS A 28 7.33 -3.11 -11.63
C HIS A 28 6.06 -2.24 -11.68
N LEU A 29 6.22 -0.91 -11.87
CA LEU A 29 5.12 0.05 -11.82
C LEU A 29 3.98 -0.28 -12.80
N SER A 30 4.29 -0.77 -14.00
CA SER A 30 3.26 -1.14 -14.98
C SER A 30 2.43 -2.32 -14.49
N GLN A 31 3.07 -3.33 -13.93
CA GLN A 31 2.44 -4.54 -13.39
C GLN A 31 1.60 -4.22 -12.16
N ALA A 32 2.11 -3.37 -11.26
CA ALA A 32 1.35 -2.89 -10.11
C ALA A 32 0.10 -2.11 -10.55
N ASN A 33 0.22 -1.22 -11.54
CA ASN A 33 -0.91 -0.47 -12.07
C ASN A 33 -1.96 -1.39 -12.72
N GLU A 34 -1.54 -2.40 -13.49
CA GLU A 34 -2.45 -3.38 -14.08
C GLU A 34 -3.18 -4.19 -13.00
N PHE A 35 -2.42 -4.71 -12.03
CA PHE A 35 -2.96 -5.47 -10.90
C PHE A 35 -3.97 -4.65 -10.09
N PHE A 36 -3.61 -3.43 -9.68
CA PHE A 36 -4.51 -2.60 -8.88
C PHE A 36 -5.69 -2.02 -9.67
N THR A 37 -5.55 -1.86 -10.99
CA THR A 37 -6.70 -1.58 -11.87
C THR A 37 -7.71 -2.72 -11.80
N TYR A 38 -7.24 -3.96 -11.94
CA TYR A 38 -8.09 -5.15 -11.86
C TYR A 38 -8.81 -5.24 -10.49
N ILE A 39 -8.09 -5.10 -9.39
CA ILE A 39 -8.68 -5.16 -8.04
C ILE A 39 -9.69 -4.02 -7.82
N ALA A 40 -9.36 -2.78 -8.21
CA ALA A 40 -10.24 -1.63 -8.00
C ALA A 40 -11.52 -1.70 -8.84
N GLN A 41 -11.45 -2.17 -10.09
CA GLN A 41 -12.62 -2.37 -10.94
C GLN A 41 -13.50 -3.54 -10.47
N THR A 42 -12.87 -4.63 -10.04
CA THR A 42 -13.58 -5.86 -9.67
C THR A 42 -14.23 -5.74 -8.29
N TYR A 43 -13.47 -5.26 -7.30
CA TYR A 43 -13.87 -5.28 -5.89
C TYR A 43 -14.00 -3.90 -5.26
N GLY A 44 -13.19 -2.91 -5.65
CA GLY A 44 -12.96 -1.66 -4.93
C GLY A 44 -14.20 -0.93 -4.41
N SER A 45 -14.75 0.00 -5.19
CA SER A 45 -15.83 0.90 -4.74
C SER A 45 -17.12 0.21 -4.26
N LYS A 46 -17.28 -1.08 -4.55
CA LYS A 46 -18.44 -1.91 -4.16
C LYS A 46 -18.29 -2.53 -2.77
N ASN A 47 -17.05 -2.66 -2.26
CA ASN A 47 -16.77 -3.40 -1.05
C ASN A 47 -15.89 -2.56 -0.11
N PRO A 48 -16.41 -2.07 1.03
CA PRO A 48 -15.63 -1.32 2.00
C PRO A 48 -14.56 -2.18 2.69
N ASN A 49 -14.63 -3.51 2.54
CA ASN A 49 -13.70 -4.49 3.08
C ASN A 49 -12.28 -4.37 2.49
N ILE A 50 -12.14 -3.78 1.30
CA ILE A 50 -10.86 -3.74 0.59
C ILE A 50 -9.95 -2.66 1.18
N ILE A 51 -8.73 -3.06 1.50
CA ILE A 51 -7.61 -2.16 1.80
C ILE A 51 -6.50 -2.51 0.81
N TYR A 52 -5.94 -1.50 0.15
CA TYR A 52 -4.83 -1.72 -0.79
C TYR A 52 -3.51 -1.47 -0.07
N GLU A 53 -2.55 -2.38 -0.17
CA GLU A 53 -1.16 -2.12 0.25
C GLU A 53 -0.28 -2.21 -0.99
N ILE A 54 0.21 -1.06 -1.45
CA ILE A 54 0.71 -0.93 -2.83
C ILE A 54 2.22 -1.14 -2.97
N PHE A 55 2.94 -1.24 -1.84
CA PHE A 55 4.36 -1.55 -1.77
C PHE A 55 4.67 -2.04 -0.35
N ASN A 56 4.87 -3.34 -0.17
CA ASN A 56 5.12 -3.96 1.14
C ASN A 56 6.33 -3.36 1.89
N GLU A 57 7.54 -3.50 1.34
CA GLU A 57 8.78 -3.14 2.05
C GLU A 57 9.82 -2.55 1.10
N PRO A 58 9.72 -1.24 0.79
CA PRO A 58 10.78 -0.54 0.08
C PRO A 58 12.13 -0.69 0.79
N LEU A 59 13.18 -0.95 0.00
CA LEU A 59 14.56 -0.97 0.49
C LEU A 59 15.05 0.47 0.78
N GLN A 60 16.37 0.67 0.86
CA GLN A 60 16.98 1.96 1.15
C GLN A 60 17.08 2.86 -0.10
N VAL A 61 15.99 2.99 -0.85
CA VAL A 61 15.87 3.94 -1.98
C VAL A 61 15.23 5.25 -1.53
N ASP A 62 15.50 6.33 -2.25
CA ASP A 62 15.06 7.67 -1.83
C ASP A 62 13.52 7.83 -1.83
N TRP A 63 13.00 8.45 -0.76
CA TRP A 63 11.56 8.67 -0.63
C TRP A 63 11.02 9.61 -1.71
N ASN A 64 11.64 10.78 -1.91
CA ASN A 64 11.07 11.83 -2.73
C ASN A 64 11.20 11.56 -4.23
N SER A 65 12.29 10.92 -4.65
CA SER A 65 12.62 10.68 -6.07
C SER A 65 12.24 9.28 -6.56
N VAL A 66 12.01 8.31 -5.68
CA VAL A 66 11.71 6.92 -6.06
C VAL A 66 10.38 6.44 -5.49
N ILE A 67 10.23 6.39 -4.16
CA ILE A 67 9.08 5.74 -3.51
C ILE A 67 7.79 6.57 -3.69
N LYS A 68 7.86 7.88 -3.41
CA LYS A 68 6.72 8.79 -3.49
C LYS A 68 6.14 8.91 -4.91
N PRO A 69 6.94 9.04 -5.99
CA PRO A 69 6.42 9.04 -7.36
C PRO A 69 5.73 7.72 -7.75
N TYR A 70 6.27 6.57 -7.32
CA TYR A 70 5.60 5.27 -7.49
C TYR A 70 4.23 5.28 -6.81
N HIS A 71 4.17 5.69 -5.54
CA HIS A 71 2.91 5.77 -4.79
C HIS A 71 1.89 6.69 -5.46
N GLN A 72 2.32 7.87 -5.91
CA GLN A 72 1.44 8.81 -6.62
C GLN A 72 0.81 8.19 -7.88
N SER A 73 1.60 7.43 -8.65
CA SER A 73 1.11 6.77 -9.87
C SER A 73 0.06 5.71 -9.54
N VAL A 74 0.35 4.80 -8.59
CA VAL A 74 -0.57 3.70 -8.24
C VAL A 74 -1.81 4.21 -7.51
N VAL A 75 -1.68 5.20 -6.62
CA VAL A 75 -2.82 5.89 -5.98
C VAL A 75 -3.73 6.50 -7.04
N ALA A 76 -3.17 7.23 -8.02
CA ALA A 76 -3.97 7.80 -9.10
C ALA A 76 -4.69 6.71 -9.93
N THR A 77 -4.04 5.58 -10.17
CA THR A 77 -4.64 4.42 -10.85
C THR A 77 -5.82 3.84 -10.08
N ILE A 78 -5.66 3.56 -8.79
CA ILE A 78 -6.75 3.04 -7.94
C ILE A 78 -7.91 4.05 -7.88
N ARG A 79 -7.60 5.34 -7.68
CA ARG A 79 -8.61 6.40 -7.49
C ARG A 79 -9.45 6.69 -8.72
N LYS A 80 -9.08 6.19 -9.91
CA LYS A 80 -9.97 6.20 -11.10
C LYS A 80 -11.22 5.34 -10.91
N TYR A 81 -11.16 4.30 -10.07
CA TYR A 81 -12.23 3.30 -9.91
C TYR A 81 -12.74 3.17 -8.46
N ASP A 82 -11.90 3.52 -7.48
CA ASP A 82 -12.21 3.46 -6.06
C ASP A 82 -11.76 4.73 -5.35
N THR A 83 -12.73 5.60 -5.04
CA THR A 83 -12.48 6.93 -4.47
C THR A 83 -12.42 6.97 -2.95
N LYS A 84 -12.69 5.85 -2.25
CA LYS A 84 -12.94 5.87 -0.79
C LYS A 84 -12.10 4.89 0.01
N ASN A 85 -11.80 3.70 -0.50
CA ASN A 85 -11.10 2.70 0.31
C ASN A 85 -9.68 3.13 0.67
N ILE A 86 -9.18 2.61 1.79
CA ILE A 86 -7.86 2.94 2.32
C ILE A 86 -6.76 2.39 1.40
N ILE A 87 -5.74 3.21 1.16
CA ILE A 87 -4.50 2.79 0.51
C ILE A 87 -3.35 2.97 1.51
N VAL A 88 -2.63 1.89 1.78
CA VAL A 88 -1.48 1.83 2.68
C VAL A 88 -0.20 1.87 1.84
N LEU A 89 0.72 2.75 2.24
CA LEU A 89 1.90 3.13 1.48
C LEU A 89 3.16 2.69 2.24
N GLY A 90 3.92 1.75 1.69
CA GLY A 90 5.22 1.34 2.24
C GLY A 90 6.18 2.50 2.40
N THR A 91 7.02 2.44 3.44
CA THR A 91 8.02 3.47 3.76
C THR A 91 9.44 2.93 3.62
N ARG A 92 10.44 3.83 3.59
CA ARG A 92 11.83 3.44 3.36
C ARG A 92 12.35 2.51 4.46
N THR A 93 13.35 1.69 4.13
CA THR A 93 14.05 0.81 5.09
C THR A 93 13.11 -0.23 5.69
N TRP A 94 12.54 -1.08 4.82
CA TRP A 94 11.58 -2.13 5.17
C TRP A 94 10.39 -1.59 5.96
N SER A 95 9.81 -0.49 5.48
CA SER A 95 8.67 0.18 6.11
C SER A 95 8.93 0.62 7.55
N GLN A 96 10.06 1.28 7.82
CA GLN A 96 10.41 1.79 9.16
C GLN A 96 10.51 3.31 9.24
N GLU A 97 10.93 3.98 8.16
CA GLU A 97 11.12 5.44 8.12
C GLU A 97 9.81 6.19 7.82
N VAL A 98 8.82 6.01 8.70
CA VAL A 98 7.50 6.67 8.62
C VAL A 98 7.57 8.18 8.83
N ASP A 99 8.57 8.65 9.56
CA ASP A 99 8.89 10.05 9.79
C ASP A 99 9.27 10.78 8.49
N THR A 100 10.08 10.13 7.63
CA THR A 100 10.45 10.65 6.31
C THR A 100 9.20 10.82 5.43
N ALA A 101 8.29 9.84 5.48
CA ALA A 101 7.03 9.91 4.76
C ALA A 101 6.10 11.01 5.31
N ALA A 102 6.00 11.14 6.63
CA ALA A 102 5.20 12.17 7.29
C ALA A 102 5.67 13.60 6.97
N ASN A 103 6.97 13.80 6.78
CA ASN A 103 7.55 15.10 6.40
C ASN A 103 7.33 15.47 4.93
N SER A 104 7.04 14.48 4.06
CA SER A 104 6.77 14.70 2.63
C SER A 104 5.65 13.78 2.15
N PRO A 105 4.41 13.98 2.62
CA PRO A 105 3.32 13.03 2.38
C PRO A 105 2.93 12.95 0.91
N VAL A 106 2.42 11.78 0.50
CA VAL A 106 1.73 11.58 -0.78
C VAL A 106 0.40 12.34 -0.74
N SER A 107 0.13 13.16 -1.75
CA SER A 107 -1.12 13.89 -1.87
C SER A 107 -2.29 12.96 -2.18
N GLY A 108 -3.39 13.11 -1.45
CA GLY A 108 -4.61 12.34 -1.67
C GLY A 108 -5.44 12.21 -0.40
N SER A 109 -6.47 11.36 -0.44
CA SER A 109 -7.34 11.06 0.69
C SER A 109 -7.30 9.58 1.04
N ASN A 110 -7.58 9.28 2.31
CA ASN A 110 -7.63 7.92 2.87
C ASN A 110 -6.33 7.15 2.59
N LEU A 111 -5.20 7.82 2.82
CA LEU A 111 -3.86 7.27 2.70
C LEU A 111 -3.29 7.02 4.10
N CYS A 112 -2.73 5.83 4.30
CA CYS A 112 -2.00 5.43 5.49
C CYS A 112 -0.56 5.06 5.10
N TYR A 113 0.36 5.02 6.06
CA TYR A 113 1.76 4.66 5.83
C TYR A 113 2.13 3.42 6.64
N THR A 114 2.85 2.48 6.03
CA THR A 114 3.21 1.20 6.64
C THR A 114 4.32 1.40 7.67
N LEU A 115 4.14 0.76 8.85
CA LEU A 115 5.18 0.53 9.85
C LEU A 115 5.33 -0.98 10.06
N HIS A 116 6.47 -1.54 9.68
CA HIS A 116 6.83 -2.92 10.00
C HIS A 116 7.82 -2.97 11.14
N TYR A 117 7.60 -3.92 12.06
CA TYR A 117 8.56 -4.17 13.11
C TYR A 117 8.60 -5.65 13.50
N TYR A 118 9.80 -6.11 13.85
CA TYR A 118 10.01 -7.42 14.43
C TYR A 118 10.39 -7.24 15.90
N ALA A 119 9.56 -7.77 16.81
CA ALA A 119 9.73 -7.56 18.26
C ALA A 119 11.10 -8.03 18.79
N ALA A 120 11.76 -8.98 18.11
CA ALA A 120 13.10 -9.44 18.47
C ALA A 120 14.17 -8.35 18.22
N SER A 121 14.08 -7.63 17.10
CA SER A 121 15.11 -6.70 16.63
C SER A 121 14.79 -5.24 16.92
N HIS A 122 13.53 -4.83 16.79
CA HIS A 122 13.13 -3.43 16.92
C HIS A 122 12.49 -3.18 18.28
N LYS A 123 13.00 -2.14 18.97
CA LYS A 123 12.62 -1.80 20.36
C LYS A 123 11.99 -0.41 20.40
N GLN A 124 12.49 0.47 21.26
CA GLN A 124 11.86 1.76 21.51
C GLN A 124 11.97 2.72 20.32
N ASP A 125 13.05 2.64 19.54
CA ASP A 125 13.36 3.64 18.52
C ASP A 125 12.34 3.73 17.36
N LEU A 126 11.56 2.67 17.11
CA LEU A 126 10.47 2.66 16.12
C LEU A 126 9.09 2.99 16.72
N ARG A 127 9.01 3.39 17.99
CA ARG A 127 7.76 3.62 18.74
C ARG A 127 7.63 5.05 19.28
N ASN A 128 8.46 5.96 18.77
CA ASN A 128 8.57 7.35 19.26
C ASN A 128 7.49 8.27 18.67
#